data_AF-A0A497SLE6-F1
#
_entry.id   AF-A0A497SLE6-F1
#
_cell.length_a   1.000
_cell.length_b   1.000
_cell.length_c   1.000
_cell.angle_alpha   90.00
_cell.angle_beta   90.00
_cell.angle_gamma   90.00
#
_symmetry.space_group_name_H-M   'P 1'
#
loop_
_entity.id
_entity.type
_entity.pdbx_description
1 polymer ?
#
loop_
_entity_poly.entity_id
_entity_poly.type
_entity_poly.pdbx_seq_one_letter_code
_entity_poly.pdbx_strand_id
1 'polypeptide(L)'
;MRKLRKKFKKPMVSWESESIKENKVIMSEYGLRRRKEILISHENLRGFRERARQLIAESDENKEKLLMDKLSKLGLLKKGSSLDDVLALTVRDILDRRLQTIVFNKGAASSPLNARQLIVHGHVKIDGRKIKFPSYIVNVDEEGKIDVDAKQQAAKPKTAKKTEKPAEAEKPAEPKNKAQAKEAKTEKKDKDAAGDAEAKEKPAEEKPENKKE
;
A
#
# COMPACT_ATOMS: atom_id res chain seq x y z
N MET A 1 23.60 -33.41 -12.75
CA MET A 1 23.13 -32.08 -13.23
C MET A 1 22.54 -31.27 -12.07
N ARG A 2 22.92 -30.00 -11.89
CA ARG A 2 22.46 -29.16 -10.78
C ARG A 2 21.00 -28.73 -10.98
N LYS A 3 20.09 -29.08 -10.05
CA LYS A 3 18.69 -28.63 -10.09
C LYS A 3 18.58 -27.16 -9.66
N LEU A 4 17.97 -26.32 -10.50
CA LEU A 4 17.69 -24.91 -10.18
C LEU A 4 16.51 -24.81 -9.20
N ARG A 5 16.70 -24.07 -8.10
CA ARG A 5 15.64 -23.80 -7.11
C ARG A 5 14.93 -22.47 -7.41
N LYS A 6 13.66 -22.38 -7.02
CA LYS A 6 12.88 -21.14 -7.12
C LYS A 6 13.37 -20.13 -6.07
N LYS A 7 13.33 -18.84 -6.42
CA LYS A 7 13.71 -17.72 -5.54
C LYS A 7 12.57 -17.19 -4.65
N PHE A 8 11.42 -17.86 -4.64
CA PHE A 8 10.24 -17.45 -3.89
C PHE A 8 9.44 -18.68 -3.47
N LYS A 9 8.75 -18.59 -2.35
CA LYS A 9 7.75 -19.57 -1.91
C LYS A 9 6.34 -19.08 -2.24
N LYS A 10 5.44 -20.02 -2.51
CA LYS A 10 4.01 -19.73 -2.68
C LYS A 10 3.36 -19.67 -1.29
N PRO A 11 2.28 -18.88 -1.11
CA PRO A 11 1.49 -18.96 0.12
C PRO A 11 0.89 -20.37 0.25
N MET A 12 0.68 -20.80 1.50
CA MET A 12 0.07 -22.10 1.79
C MET A 12 -1.42 -22.09 1.45
N VAL A 13 -2.11 -21.00 1.81
CA VAL A 13 -3.51 -20.76 1.44
C VAL A 13 -3.56 -20.00 0.12
N SER A 14 -4.37 -20.51 -0.82
CA SER A 14 -4.42 -19.98 -2.17
C SER A 14 -5.33 -18.74 -2.30
N TRP A 15 -6.47 -18.73 -1.60
CA TRP A 15 -7.53 -17.71 -1.73
C TRP A 15 -7.81 -17.02 -0.39
N GLU A 16 -6.86 -16.22 0.07
CA GLU A 16 -7.02 -15.39 1.26
C GLU A 16 -7.37 -13.95 0.87
N SER A 17 -8.56 -13.49 1.27
CA SER A 17 -9.13 -12.22 0.81
C SER A 17 -8.28 -11.01 1.24
N GLU A 18 -7.75 -11.03 2.46
CA GLU A 18 -6.89 -9.98 3.03
C GLU A 18 -5.58 -9.87 2.25
N SER A 19 -4.88 -11.00 2.05
CA SER A 19 -3.65 -11.02 1.26
C SER A 19 -3.88 -10.55 -0.17
N ILE A 20 -5.00 -10.92 -0.80
CA ILE A 20 -5.32 -10.46 -2.15
C ILE A 20 -5.51 -8.93 -2.18
N LYS A 21 -6.21 -8.36 -1.20
CA LYS A 21 -6.41 -6.91 -1.07
C LYS A 21 -5.09 -6.18 -0.85
N GLU A 22 -4.27 -6.63 0.10
CA GLU A 22 -2.96 -6.04 0.40
C GLU A 22 -2.03 -6.10 -0.83
N ASN A 23 -1.95 -7.28 -1.47
CA ASN A 23 -1.15 -7.43 -2.69
C ASN A 23 -1.62 -6.48 -3.80
N LYS A 24 -2.93 -6.26 -3.94
CA LYS A 24 -3.49 -5.33 -4.93
C LYS A 24 -3.06 -3.89 -4.64
N VAL A 25 -3.09 -3.48 -3.37
CA VAL A 25 -2.62 -2.16 -2.92
C VAL A 25 -1.13 -1.98 -3.26
N ILE A 26 -0.27 -2.92 -2.84
CA ILE A 26 1.18 -2.88 -3.12
C ILE A 26 1.46 -2.89 -4.64
N MET A 27 0.71 -3.68 -5.41
CA MET A 27 0.86 -3.71 -6.86
C MET A 27 0.54 -2.36 -7.51
N SER A 28 -0.48 -1.66 -7.00
CA SER A 28 -0.88 -0.34 -7.48
C SER A 28 0.15 0.73 -7.12
N GLU A 29 0.59 0.77 -5.85
CA GLU A 29 1.55 1.74 -5.33
C GLU A 29 2.88 1.70 -6.11
N TYR A 30 3.45 0.50 -6.28
CA TYR A 30 4.77 0.34 -6.89
C TYR A 30 4.73 0.06 -8.41
N GLY A 31 3.55 0.02 -9.02
CA GLY A 31 3.38 -0.33 -10.44
C GLY A 31 3.98 -1.69 -10.80
N LEU A 32 3.72 -2.71 -9.97
CA LEU A 32 4.26 -4.06 -10.17
C LEU A 32 3.44 -4.82 -11.21
N ARG A 33 4.12 -5.51 -12.13
CA ARG A 33 3.44 -6.29 -13.19
C ARG A 33 2.76 -7.55 -12.65
N ARG A 34 3.40 -8.22 -11.69
CA ARG A 34 3.01 -9.57 -11.23
C ARG A 34 3.18 -9.71 -9.73
N ARG A 35 2.24 -10.41 -9.08
CA ARG A 35 2.34 -10.81 -7.66
C ARG A 35 3.63 -11.54 -7.31
N LYS A 36 4.23 -12.26 -8.27
CA LYS A 36 5.53 -12.93 -8.10
C LYS A 36 6.65 -11.97 -7.66
N GLU A 37 6.60 -10.70 -8.04
CA GLU A 37 7.60 -9.70 -7.60
C GLU A 37 7.49 -9.42 -6.09
N ILE A 38 6.27 -9.42 -5.55
CA ILE A 38 6.00 -9.29 -4.11
C ILE A 38 6.50 -10.54 -3.38
N LEU A 39 6.20 -11.75 -3.91
CA LEU A 39 6.66 -13.01 -3.32
C LEU A 39 8.19 -13.12 -3.26
N ILE A 40 8.91 -12.62 -4.27
CA ILE A 40 10.38 -12.58 -4.25
C ILE A 40 10.86 -11.64 -3.13
N SER A 41 10.19 -10.50 -2.95
CA SER A 41 10.53 -9.52 -1.93
C SER A 41 10.29 -10.07 -0.52
N HIS A 42 9.18 -10.80 -0.30
CA HIS A 42 8.96 -11.55 0.94
C HIS A 42 10.05 -12.60 1.20
N GLU A 43 10.48 -13.36 0.19
CA GLU A 43 11.51 -14.38 0.40
C GLU A 43 12.87 -13.75 0.74
N ASN A 44 13.19 -12.59 0.13
CA ASN A 44 14.38 -11.82 0.51
C ASN A 44 14.31 -11.40 1.98
N LEU A 45 13.19 -10.82 2.42
CA LEU A 45 12.95 -10.42 3.81
C LEU A 45 13.05 -11.61 4.76
N ARG A 46 12.39 -12.73 4.41
CA ARG A 46 12.45 -13.99 5.16
C ARG A 46 13.89 -14.46 5.32
N GLY A 47 14.69 -14.40 4.25
CA GLY A 47 16.10 -14.76 4.29
C GLY A 47 16.97 -13.81 5.12
N PHE A 48 16.63 -12.53 5.25
CA PHE A 48 17.29 -11.61 6.19
C PHE A 48 16.91 -11.92 7.64
N ARG A 49 15.62 -12.07 7.92
CA ARG A 49 15.09 -12.41 9.26
C ARG A 49 15.55 -13.77 9.76
N GLU A 50 15.65 -14.77 8.88
CA GLU A 50 16.14 -16.10 9.22
C GLU A 50 17.61 -16.05 9.67
N ARG A 51 18.45 -15.29 8.94
CA ARG A 51 19.84 -15.04 9.34
C ARG A 51 19.92 -14.25 10.65
N ALA A 52 19.12 -13.20 10.81
CA ALA A 52 19.10 -12.41 12.04
C ALA A 52 18.75 -13.29 13.26
N ARG A 53 17.71 -14.13 13.17
CA ARG A 53 17.34 -15.07 14.26
C ARG A 53 18.43 -16.09 14.57
N GLN A 54 19.13 -16.59 13.55
CA GLN A 54 20.27 -17.49 13.76
C GLN A 54 21.40 -16.79 14.49
N LEU A 55 21.70 -15.54 14.15
CA LEU A 55 22.77 -14.77 14.79
C LEU A 55 22.43 -14.36 16.22
N ILE A 56 21.15 -14.10 16.51
CA ILE A 56 20.69 -13.88 17.89
C ILE A 56 20.95 -15.13 18.75
N ALA A 57 20.80 -16.33 18.19
CA ALA A 57 21.03 -17.58 18.91
C ALA A 57 22.51 -17.96 19.02
N GLU A 58 23.30 -17.76 17.97
CA GLU A 58 24.71 -18.17 17.90
C GLU A 58 25.68 -17.11 18.45
N SER A 59 25.30 -15.82 18.45
CA SER A 59 26.12 -14.66 18.85
C SER A 59 27.46 -14.50 18.09
N ASP A 60 27.50 -14.93 16.83
CA ASP A 60 28.66 -14.77 15.95
C ASP A 60 28.87 -13.31 15.48
N GLU A 61 29.79 -12.57 16.10
CA GLU A 61 30.06 -11.16 15.78
C GLU A 61 30.44 -10.91 14.30
N ASN A 62 31.25 -11.80 13.71
CA ASN A 62 31.75 -11.62 12.35
C ASN A 62 30.62 -11.70 11.31
N LYS A 63 29.69 -12.64 11.52
CA LYS A 63 28.54 -12.83 10.64
C LYS A 63 27.50 -11.75 10.85
N GLU A 64 27.36 -11.25 12.08
CA GLU A 64 26.53 -10.08 12.39
C GLU A 64 27.02 -8.85 11.65
N LYS A 65 28.31 -8.50 11.78
CA LYS A 65 28.94 -7.39 11.04
C LYS A 65 28.69 -7.51 9.54
N LEU A 66 28.91 -8.70 8.96
CA LEU A 66 28.67 -8.96 7.55
C LEU A 66 27.21 -8.76 7.13
N LEU A 67 26.25 -9.18 7.96
CA LEU A 67 24.82 -8.99 7.69
C LEU A 67 24.46 -7.50 7.75
N MET A 68 24.94 -6.79 8.77
CA MET A 68 24.69 -5.36 8.95
C MET A 68 25.33 -4.51 7.86
N ASP A 69 26.56 -4.81 7.47
CA ASP A 69 27.26 -4.15 6.35
C ASP A 69 26.49 -4.33 5.04
N LYS A 70 25.95 -5.53 4.81
CA LYS A 70 25.13 -5.79 3.62
C LYS A 70 23.83 -5.01 3.64
N LEU A 71 23.13 -4.96 4.77
CA LEU A 71 21.84 -4.26 4.89
C LEU A 71 22.01 -2.73 4.80
N SER A 72 23.05 -2.19 5.41
CA SER A 72 23.40 -0.77 5.32
C SER A 72 23.82 -0.39 3.90
N LYS A 73 24.59 -1.22 3.19
CA LYS A 73 24.95 -1.01 1.78
C LYS A 73 23.73 -0.99 0.85
N LEU A 74 22.74 -1.84 1.12
CA LEU A 74 21.47 -1.85 0.38
C LEU A 74 20.56 -0.67 0.74
N GLY A 75 20.83 0.03 1.84
CA GLY A 75 20.03 1.16 2.32
C GLY A 75 18.73 0.75 3.00
N LEU A 76 18.66 -0.48 3.54
CA LEU A 76 17.49 -0.96 4.29
C LEU A 76 17.55 -0.55 5.77
N LEU A 77 18.75 -0.37 6.30
CA LEU A 77 18.99 0.03 7.69
C LEU A 77 20.01 1.16 7.76
N LYS A 78 19.93 1.95 8.83
CA LYS A 78 20.92 2.99 9.15
C LYS A 78 22.15 2.35 9.78
N LYS A 79 23.32 2.99 9.66
CA LYS A 79 24.55 2.53 10.32
C LYS A 79 24.36 2.63 11.84
N GLY A 80 24.60 1.53 12.56
CA GLY A 80 24.39 1.45 14.02
C GLY A 80 23.04 0.88 14.48
N SER A 81 22.23 0.33 13.57
CA SER A 81 21.00 -0.41 13.91
C SER A 81 21.28 -1.75 14.58
N SER A 82 20.32 -2.25 15.37
CA SER A 82 20.40 -3.55 16.04
C SER A 82 19.85 -4.70 15.18
N LEU A 83 20.04 -5.94 15.62
CA LEU A 83 19.44 -7.14 15.00
C LEU A 83 17.90 -7.13 15.07
N ASP A 84 17.34 -6.49 16.09
CA ASP A 84 15.89 -6.37 16.26
C ASP A 84 15.26 -5.50 15.16
N ASP A 85 15.98 -4.46 14.70
CA ASP A 85 15.53 -3.61 13.60
C ASP A 85 15.39 -4.40 12.29
N VAL A 86 16.26 -5.41 12.07
CA VAL A 86 16.17 -6.32 10.93
C VAL A 86 14.86 -7.13 10.97
N LEU A 87 14.40 -7.49 12.17
CA LEU A 87 13.14 -8.21 12.35
C LEU A 87 11.94 -7.30 12.06
N ALA A 88 12.02 -6.02 12.39
CA ALA A 88 10.98 -5.03 12.15
C ALA A 88 10.79 -4.66 10.65
N LEU A 89 11.78 -4.91 9.80
CA LEU A 89 11.73 -4.58 8.36
C LEU A 89 10.48 -5.15 7.67
N THR A 90 9.92 -4.37 6.76
CA THR A 90 8.73 -4.69 5.98
C THR A 90 9.08 -4.98 4.52
N VAL A 91 8.07 -5.41 3.75
CA VAL A 91 8.25 -5.66 2.31
C VAL A 91 8.40 -4.36 1.53
N ARG A 92 7.79 -3.27 2.01
CA ARG A 92 7.84 -1.94 1.38
C ARG A 92 9.26 -1.42 1.34
N ASP A 93 10.02 -1.60 2.43
CA ASP A 93 11.43 -1.21 2.49
C ASP A 93 12.28 -1.83 1.36
N ILE A 94 12.01 -3.09 1.00
CA ILE A 94 12.69 -3.76 -0.12
C ILE A 94 12.22 -3.22 -1.47
N LEU A 95 10.93 -2.93 -1.60
CA LEU A 95 10.34 -2.39 -2.85
C LEU A 95 10.76 -0.93 -3.10
N ASP A 96 10.99 -0.15 -2.05
CA ASP A 96 11.46 1.24 -2.12
C ASP A 96 12.88 1.33 -2.69
N ARG A 97 13.74 0.36 -2.36
CA ARG A 97 15.13 0.29 -2.87
C ARG A 97 15.27 -0.19 -4.32
N ARG A 98 14.16 -0.48 -5.01
CA ARG A 98 14.19 -0.90 -6.42
C ARG A 98 14.51 0.27 -7.34
N LEU A 99 15.24 0.00 -8.41
CA LEU A 99 15.56 0.99 -9.44
C LEU A 99 14.31 1.69 -10.00
N GLN A 100 13.22 0.94 -10.20
CA GLN A 100 11.94 1.48 -10.65
C GLN A 100 11.41 2.57 -9.71
N THR A 101 11.39 2.30 -8.41
CA THR A 101 10.87 3.22 -7.39
C THR A 101 11.80 4.42 -7.21
N ILE A 102 13.12 4.19 -7.19
CA ILE A 102 14.11 5.27 -7.06
C ILE A 102 14.04 6.24 -8.25
N VAL A 103 13.91 5.73 -9.49
CA VAL A 103 13.76 6.56 -10.69
C VAL A 103 12.48 7.40 -10.63
N PHE A 104 11.38 6.83 -10.11
CA PHE A 104 10.13 7.56 -9.89
C PHE A 104 10.28 8.63 -8.79
N ASN A 105 10.86 8.29 -7.64
CA ASN A 105 11.05 9.21 -6.51
C ASN A 105 12.00 10.37 -6.85
N LYS A 106 12.97 10.16 -7.75
CA LYS A 106 13.84 11.20 -8.30
C LYS A 106 13.14 12.15 -9.28
N GLY A 107 11.87 11.92 -9.61
CA GLY A 107 11.11 12.76 -10.54
C GLY A 107 11.48 12.57 -12.00
N ALA A 108 12.30 11.58 -12.35
CA ALA A 108 12.69 11.31 -13.74
C ALA A 108 11.57 10.64 -14.56
N ALA A 109 10.49 10.19 -13.90
CA ALA A 109 9.32 9.61 -14.54
C ALA A 109 8.03 10.11 -13.87
N SER A 110 6.99 10.31 -14.67
CA SER A 110 5.67 10.77 -14.17
C SER A 110 4.87 9.70 -13.40
N SER A 111 5.20 8.42 -13.54
CA SER A 111 4.49 7.29 -12.94
C SER A 111 5.44 6.10 -12.75
N PRO A 112 5.22 5.21 -11.76
CA PRO A 112 6.01 3.99 -11.61
C PRO A 112 6.03 3.11 -12.87
N LEU A 113 4.93 3.10 -13.64
CA LEU A 113 4.85 2.35 -14.90
C LEU A 113 5.72 2.98 -16.00
N ASN A 114 5.76 4.31 -16.06
CA ASN A 114 6.64 5.05 -16.98
C ASN A 114 8.12 4.81 -16.61
N ALA A 115 8.46 4.87 -15.32
CA ALA A 115 9.81 4.53 -14.84
C ALA A 115 10.25 3.13 -15.32
N ARG A 116 9.35 2.15 -15.27
CA ARG A 116 9.61 0.81 -15.77
C ARG A 116 9.88 0.78 -17.28
N GLN A 117 9.14 1.55 -18.07
CA GLN A 117 9.32 1.64 -19.51
C GLN A 117 10.70 2.22 -19.85
N LEU A 118 11.08 3.33 -19.21
CA LEU A 118 12.40 3.95 -19.38
C LEU A 118 13.54 2.98 -19.08
N ILE A 119 13.42 2.22 -17.98
CA ILE A 119 14.41 1.21 -17.60
C ILE A 119 14.49 0.10 -18.66
N VAL A 120 13.36 -0.50 -19.04
CA VAL A 120 13.34 -1.62 -19.99
C VAL A 120 13.87 -1.21 -21.38
N HIS A 121 13.56 0.01 -21.81
CA HIS A 121 14.06 0.56 -23.07
C HIS A 121 15.54 0.97 -23.01
N GLY A 122 16.13 1.02 -21.81
CA GLY A 122 17.56 1.28 -21.61
C GLY A 122 17.95 2.75 -21.58
N HIS A 123 17.02 3.62 -21.18
CA HIS A 123 17.24 5.06 -20.99
C HIS A 123 17.81 5.41 -19.61
N VAL A 124 17.99 4.42 -18.74
CA VAL A 124 18.54 4.59 -17.39
C VAL A 124 19.93 3.96 -17.31
N LYS A 125 20.87 4.73 -16.78
CA LYS A 125 22.26 4.31 -16.54
C LYS A 125 22.58 4.49 -15.06
N ILE A 126 23.41 3.59 -14.53
CA ILE A 126 24.03 3.73 -13.21
C ILE A 126 25.54 3.64 -13.43
N ASP A 127 26.28 4.68 -13.03
CA ASP A 127 27.75 4.71 -13.16
C ASP A 127 28.20 4.41 -14.62
N GLY A 128 27.50 5.00 -15.60
CA GLY A 128 27.74 4.79 -17.04
C GLY A 128 27.20 3.47 -17.62
N ARG A 129 26.75 2.52 -16.80
CA ARG A 129 26.24 1.21 -17.25
C ARG A 129 24.72 1.24 -17.44
N LYS A 130 24.24 0.81 -18.62
CA LYS A 130 22.80 0.70 -18.91
C LYS A 130 22.19 -0.50 -18.17
N ILE A 131 21.21 -0.25 -17.29
CA ILE A 131 20.50 -1.30 -16.55
C ILE A 131 19.08 -1.43 -17.08
N LYS A 132 18.73 -2.60 -17.59
CA LYS A 132 17.39 -2.89 -18.16
C LYS A 132 16.43 -3.60 -17.20
N PHE A 133 16.86 -3.81 -15.95
CA PHE A 133 16.11 -4.59 -14.96
C PHE A 133 15.48 -3.69 -13.90
N PRO A 134 14.14 -3.51 -13.89
CA PRO A 134 13.45 -2.69 -12.88
C PRO A 134 13.45 -3.31 -11.47
N SER A 135 13.79 -4.60 -11.37
CA SER A 135 13.93 -5.32 -10.10
C SER A 135 15.33 -5.23 -9.50
N TYR A 136 16.22 -4.45 -10.11
CA TYR A 136 17.54 -4.19 -9.55
C TYR A 136 17.41 -3.43 -8.23
N ILE A 137 18.08 -3.90 -7.18
CA ILE A 137 18.14 -3.23 -5.88
C ILE A 137 19.38 -2.32 -5.92
N VAL A 138 19.17 -1.02 -5.77
CA VAL A 138 20.23 -0.02 -5.90
C VAL A 138 20.92 0.17 -4.56
N ASN A 139 22.25 0.09 -4.56
CA ASN A 139 23.03 0.36 -3.36
C ASN A 139 22.99 1.86 -3.03
N VAL A 140 23.21 2.21 -1.77
CA VAL A 140 23.22 3.63 -1.35
C VAL A 140 24.28 4.44 -2.13
N ASP A 141 25.46 3.86 -2.35
CA ASP A 141 26.57 4.50 -3.07
C ASP A 141 26.27 4.75 -4.56
N GLU A 142 25.40 3.92 -5.15
CA GLU A 142 25.02 3.99 -6.57
C GLU A 142 23.87 4.96 -6.80
N GLU A 143 23.11 5.27 -5.75
CA GLU A 143 21.91 6.09 -5.85
C GLU A 143 22.21 7.47 -6.42
N GLY A 144 23.30 8.12 -6.01
CA GLY A 144 23.72 9.43 -6.55
C GLY A 144 24.13 9.40 -8.03
N LYS A 145 24.45 8.22 -8.58
CA LYS A 145 25.03 8.04 -9.93
C LYS A 145 24.02 7.57 -10.97
N ILE A 146 22.73 7.67 -10.65
CA ILE A 146 21.65 7.33 -11.59
C ILE A 146 21.50 8.49 -12.57
N ASP A 147 21.75 8.22 -13.84
CA ASP A 147 21.53 9.15 -14.94
C ASP A 147 20.39 8.62 -15.83
N VAL A 148 19.53 9.51 -16.27
CA VAL A 148 18.41 9.20 -17.15
C VAL A 148 18.56 10.07 -18.39
N ASP A 149 18.55 9.47 -19.58
CA ASP A 149 18.76 10.20 -20.82
C ASP A 149 17.75 11.37 -20.95
N ALA A 150 18.27 12.61 -20.99
CA ALA A 150 17.50 13.85 -20.90
C ALA A 150 16.38 13.99 -21.95
N LYS A 151 16.58 13.38 -23.13
CA LYS A 151 15.59 13.39 -24.23
C LYS A 151 14.25 12.74 -23.85
N GLN A 152 14.25 11.85 -22.87
CA GLN A 152 13.07 11.13 -22.39
C GLN A 152 12.56 11.63 -21.03
N GLN A 153 13.30 12.52 -20.36
CA GLN A 153 12.82 13.20 -19.14
C GLN A 153 11.71 14.23 -19.44
N ALA A 154 11.57 14.66 -20.70
CA ALA A 154 10.70 15.75 -21.14
C ALA A 154 9.21 15.37 -21.33
N ALA A 155 8.71 14.36 -20.63
CA ALA A 155 7.27 14.12 -20.49
C ALA A 155 6.77 14.69 -19.16
N LYS A 156 6.99 16.00 -18.93
CA LYS A 156 6.18 16.72 -17.94
C LYS A 156 4.73 16.65 -18.44
N PRO A 157 3.76 16.16 -17.67
CA PRO A 157 2.37 16.42 -18.01
C PRO A 157 2.22 17.94 -18.03
N LYS A 158 1.80 18.50 -19.18
CA LYS A 158 1.37 19.89 -19.25
C LYS A 158 0.35 20.05 -18.12
N THR A 159 0.70 20.83 -17.11
CA THR A 159 -0.22 21.33 -16.11
C THR A 159 -1.39 21.94 -16.88
N ALA A 160 -2.53 21.24 -16.86
CA ALA A 160 -3.80 21.86 -17.17
C ALA A 160 -3.95 22.98 -16.12
N LYS A 161 -3.65 24.21 -16.55
CA LYS A 161 -4.11 25.41 -15.87
C LYS A 161 -5.60 25.23 -15.66
N LYS A 162 -5.98 24.91 -14.43
CA LYS A 162 -7.33 25.14 -13.94
C LYS A 162 -7.44 26.67 -13.88
N THR A 163 -7.88 27.27 -14.98
CA THR A 163 -8.31 28.67 -14.98
C THR A 163 -9.51 28.72 -14.06
N GLU A 164 -9.27 29.19 -12.84
CA GLU A 164 -10.27 29.84 -12.03
C GLU A 164 -10.90 30.94 -12.88
N LYS A 165 -12.22 30.89 -13.05
CA LYS A 165 -13.02 32.06 -13.40
C LYS A 165 -14.17 32.15 -12.39
N PRO A 166 -14.48 33.37 -11.88
CA PRO A 166 -15.09 33.57 -10.57
C PRO A 166 -16.62 33.49 -10.56
N ALA A 167 -17.16 33.36 -9.35
CA ALA A 167 -18.56 33.44 -9.00
C ALA A 167 -19.12 34.89 -9.09
N GLU A 168 -20.38 35.01 -9.54
CA GLU A 168 -21.28 36.18 -9.38
C GLU A 168 -22.73 35.63 -9.43
N ALA A 169 -23.36 35.35 -8.28
CA ALA A 169 -24.46 36.10 -7.59
C ALA A 169 -25.85 36.09 -8.31
N GLU A 170 -26.79 35.19 -7.94
CA GLU A 170 -28.05 35.35 -7.14
C GLU A 170 -29.16 36.28 -7.72
N LYS A 171 -30.31 35.75 -8.25
CA LYS A 171 -31.66 35.41 -7.65
C LYS A 171 -32.76 36.47 -8.01
N PRO A 172 -34.10 36.32 -7.80
CA PRO A 172 -34.98 35.19 -7.36
C PRO A 172 -36.36 35.06 -8.13
N ALA A 173 -37.11 33.95 -7.94
CA ALA A 173 -38.59 33.91 -7.80
C ALA A 173 -39.18 32.49 -7.59
N GLU A 174 -39.88 32.27 -6.47
CA GLU A 174 -40.80 31.16 -6.14
C GLU A 174 -42.26 31.72 -6.15
N PRO A 175 -43.38 31.00 -5.83
CA PRO A 175 -43.69 29.56 -5.76
C PRO A 175 -45.07 29.19 -6.42
N LYS A 176 -45.41 27.90 -6.63
CA LYS A 176 -46.83 27.45 -6.64
C LYS A 176 -47.01 26.02 -6.12
N ASN A 177 -47.50 25.94 -4.89
CA ASN A 177 -48.16 24.79 -4.29
C ASN A 177 -49.66 24.86 -4.64
N LYS A 178 -50.28 23.77 -5.09
CA LYS A 178 -51.76 23.68 -5.22
C LYS A 178 -52.27 22.42 -4.50
N ALA A 179 -52.70 22.68 -3.27
CA ALA A 179 -53.89 22.17 -2.58
C ALA A 179 -54.40 20.75 -2.86
N GLN A 180 -54.46 20.01 -1.75
CA GLN A 180 -55.42 18.98 -1.37
C GLN A 180 -56.86 19.29 -1.81
N ALA A 181 -57.62 18.26 -2.20
CA ALA A 181 -58.99 17.97 -1.72
C ALA A 181 -59.66 16.90 -2.61
N LYS A 182 -59.77 15.67 -2.09
CA LYS A 182 -60.98 14.82 -2.19
C LYS A 182 -60.98 13.86 -1.00
N GLU A 183 -61.59 14.32 0.09
CA GLU A 183 -62.11 13.47 1.16
C GLU A 183 -63.45 12.81 0.75
N ALA A 184 -63.71 11.65 1.35
CA ALA A 184 -65.01 11.09 1.73
C ALA A 184 -65.94 10.42 0.67
N LYS A 185 -65.97 9.08 0.74
CA LYS A 185 -67.13 8.13 0.79
C LYS A 185 -66.65 6.78 0.23
N THR A 186 -66.58 5.68 0.98
CA THR A 186 -67.66 4.92 1.66
C THR A 186 -67.07 4.16 2.87
N GLU A 187 -67.53 4.43 4.10
CA GLU A 187 -68.61 3.72 4.81
C GLU A 187 -68.29 2.28 5.30
N LYS A 188 -68.13 2.20 6.64
CA LYS A 188 -68.71 1.21 7.58
C LYS A 188 -68.61 -0.28 7.25
N LYS A 189 -67.74 -0.96 7.99
CA LYS A 189 -68.16 -1.91 9.04
C LYS A 189 -67.06 -2.05 10.09
N ASP A 190 -67.18 -1.28 11.18
CA ASP A 190 -67.43 -1.80 12.52
C ASP A 190 -67.19 -3.31 12.65
N LYS A 191 -66.32 -3.82 13.53
CA LYS A 191 -66.28 -3.72 15.00
C LYS A 191 -65.65 -5.06 15.41
N ASP A 192 -64.88 -5.30 16.45
CA ASP A 192 -64.69 -4.81 17.81
C ASP A 192 -63.54 -5.70 18.32
N ALA A 193 -62.76 -5.43 19.34
CA ALA A 193 -62.63 -4.30 20.23
C ALA A 193 -61.34 -4.54 21.02
N ALA A 194 -60.74 -3.41 21.41
CA ALA A 194 -60.19 -3.11 22.73
C ALA A 194 -59.21 -4.12 23.35
N GLY A 195 -58.00 -3.71 23.70
CA GLY A 195 -57.69 -2.52 24.50
C GLY A 195 -56.84 -3.05 25.66
N ASP A 196 -55.98 -2.30 26.33
CA ASP A 196 -55.81 -0.86 26.36
C ASP A 196 -54.48 -0.57 27.10
N ALA A 197 -54.04 0.69 26.99
CA ALA A 197 -53.16 1.44 27.90
C ALA A 197 -51.71 0.94 28.15
N GLU A 198 -50.68 1.69 27.75
CA GLU A 198 -50.08 2.87 28.46
C GLU A 198 -49.38 2.48 29.77
N ALA A 199 -48.18 2.95 30.15
CA ALA A 199 -47.25 3.92 29.63
C ALA A 199 -45.89 3.71 30.34
N LYS A 200 -44.81 4.22 29.72
CA LYS A 200 -43.60 4.83 30.30
C LYS A 200 -42.97 4.25 31.59
N GLU A 201 -41.72 3.81 31.49
CA GLU A 201 -40.53 4.47 32.11
C GLU A 201 -39.25 3.62 31.89
N LYS A 202 -38.13 4.27 31.56
CA LYS A 202 -36.76 3.79 31.83
C LYS A 202 -36.34 4.42 33.17
N PRO A 203 -35.41 3.90 34.02
CA PRO A 203 -34.08 3.39 33.63
C PRO A 203 -33.38 2.36 34.58
N ALA A 204 -32.13 2.03 34.23
CA ALA A 204 -30.94 1.76 35.07
C ALA A 204 -30.77 0.49 35.94
N GLU A 205 -29.52 -0.03 35.91
CA GLU A 205 -28.78 -0.84 36.91
C GLU A 205 -29.38 -2.21 37.31
N GLU A 206 -28.67 -3.35 37.30
CA GLU A 206 -27.44 -3.71 38.03
C GLU A 206 -26.85 -5.02 37.43
N LYS A 207 -25.53 -5.19 37.50
CA LYS A 207 -24.89 -6.52 37.42
C LYS A 207 -25.19 -7.28 38.72
N PRO A 208 -25.15 -8.62 38.67
CA PRO A 208 -24.31 -9.29 39.67
C PRO A 208 -23.35 -10.33 39.05
N GLU A 209 -22.13 -10.26 39.57
CA GLU A 209 -21.20 -11.38 39.68
C GLU A 209 -21.92 -12.61 40.26
N ASN A 210 -21.59 -13.80 39.78
CA ASN A 210 -21.76 -14.98 40.61
C ASN A 210 -20.48 -15.82 40.69
N LYS A 211 -20.14 -16.11 41.95
CA LYS A 211 -19.02 -16.87 42.49
C LYS A 211 -19.03 -18.31 41.94
N LYS A 212 -17.88 -18.90 41.61
CA LYS A 212 -17.01 -19.67 42.51
C LYS A 212 -17.77 -20.80 43.22
N GLU A 213 -17.64 -21.99 42.67
CA GLU A 213 -17.45 -23.28 43.35
C GLU A 213 -16.47 -24.12 42.53
#